data_AF-A0A166RR66-F1
#
_entry.id   AF-A0A166RR66-F1
#
_cell.length_a   1.000
_cell.length_b   1.000
_cell.length_c   1.000
_cell.angle_alpha   90.00
_cell.angle_beta   90.00
_cell.angle_gamma   90.00
#
_symmetry.space_group_name_H-M   'P 1'
#
loop_
_entity.id
_entity.type
_entity.pdbx_description
1 polymer ?
#
loop_
_entity_poly.entity_id
_entity_poly.type
_entity_poly.pdbx_seq_one_letter_code
_entity_poly.pdbx_strand_id
1 'polypeptide(L)'
;MVGKPVYLGASLTAVISTLAGILGGSGALAPWGIVGGLVAGWTAETVSDGLYDGALAGLFGAVATVILMGVFSAVSTALTAANVGIAGFVGAYTSTVIAVMIVPTFAVEGMIIGPLTRYAKTTLQRRPSNGSGKVEET
;
A
#
# COMPACT_ATOMS: atom_id res chain seq x y z
N MET A 1 10.96 16.55 -0.56
CA MET A 1 11.68 15.29 -0.89
C MET A 1 10.91 14.15 -0.24
N VAL A 2 10.60 13.09 -0.99
CA VAL A 2 9.84 11.92 -0.47
C VAL A 2 10.69 11.15 0.53
N GLY A 3 10.18 10.90 1.74
CA GLY A 3 10.92 10.23 2.81
C GLY A 3 11.13 8.73 2.55
N LYS A 4 12.20 8.15 3.12
CA LYS A 4 12.44 6.69 3.14
C LYS A 4 11.21 5.85 3.54
N PRO A 5 10.37 6.27 4.51
CA PRO A 5 9.20 5.49 4.91
C PRO A 5 8.12 5.39 3.83
N VAL A 6 7.97 6.44 3.01
CA VAL A 6 7.03 6.44 1.88
C VAL A 6 7.45 5.39 0.85
N TYR A 7 8.74 5.29 0.54
CA TYR A 7 9.25 4.26 -0.37
C TYR A 7 9.06 2.84 0.17
N LEU A 8 9.26 2.64 1.48
CA LEU A 8 9.03 1.34 2.13
C LEU A 8 7.53 0.98 2.11
N GLY A 9 6.66 1.94 2.43
CA GLY A 9 5.21 1.74 2.39
C GLY A 9 4.71 1.46 0.99
N ALA A 10 5.21 2.20 -0.01
CA ALA A 10 4.91 2.00 -1.42
C ALA A 10 5.37 0.62 -1.91
N SER A 11 6.59 0.19 -1.58
CA SER A 11 7.10 -1.11 -2.03
C SER A 11 6.35 -2.28 -1.39
N LEU A 12 6.03 -2.21 -0.10
CA LEU A 12 5.24 -3.23 0.58
C LEU A 12 3.81 -3.30 0.03
N THR A 13 3.19 -2.15 -0.18
CA THR A 13 1.88 -2.05 -0.85
C THR A 13 1.93 -2.70 -2.23
N ALA A 14 2.95 -2.37 -3.02
CA ALA A 14 3.11 -2.88 -4.37
C ALA A 14 3.26 -4.40 -4.41
N VAL A 15 4.12 -4.95 -3.55
CA VAL A 15 4.39 -6.40 -3.45
C VAL A 15 3.14 -7.15 -3.00
N ILE A 16 2.50 -6.72 -1.92
CA ILE A 16 1.31 -7.40 -1.37
C ILE A 16 0.18 -7.37 -2.39
N SER A 17 -0.07 -6.23 -3.04
CA SER A 17 -1.14 -6.10 -4.04
C SER A 17 -0.88 -6.96 -5.27
N THR A 18 0.37 -6.99 -5.74
CA THR A 18 0.74 -7.79 -6.90
C THR A 18 0.61 -9.28 -6.59
N LEU A 19 1.08 -9.73 -5.43
CA LEU A 19 0.93 -11.11 -4.98
C LEU A 19 -0.54 -11.51 -4.82
N ALA A 20 -1.37 -10.62 -4.24
CA ALA A 20 -2.79 -10.85 -4.12
C ALA A 20 -3.48 -10.96 -5.49
N GLY A 21 -3.15 -10.08 -6.44
CA GLY A 21 -3.66 -10.12 -7.81
C GLY A 21 -3.21 -11.36 -8.60
N ILE A 22 -1.97 -11.84 -8.40
CA ILE A 22 -1.45 -13.05 -9.05
C ILE A 22 -2.10 -14.32 -8.48
N LEU A 23 -2.23 -14.43 -7.15
CA LEU A 23 -2.68 -15.66 -6.48
C LEU A 23 -4.20 -15.78 -6.40
N GLY A 24 -4.91 -14.67 -6.23
CA GLY A 24 -6.37 -14.65 -6.04
C GLY A 24 -7.16 -14.14 -7.25
N GLY A 25 -6.49 -13.81 -8.36
CA GLY A 25 -7.11 -13.22 -9.54
C GLY A 25 -7.50 -11.75 -9.35
N SER A 26 -8.11 -11.14 -10.37
CA SER A 26 -8.46 -9.70 -10.37
C SER A 26 -9.40 -9.29 -9.24
N GLY A 27 -10.22 -10.20 -8.71
CA GLY A 27 -11.08 -9.97 -7.55
C GLY A 27 -10.35 -9.90 -6.20
N ALA A 28 -9.10 -10.34 -6.14
CA ALA A 28 -8.24 -10.26 -4.95
C ALA A 28 -7.33 -9.03 -4.94
N LEU A 29 -7.45 -8.14 -5.92
CA LEU A 29 -6.92 -6.77 -5.87
C LEU A 29 -7.72 -5.94 -4.86
N ALA A 30 -7.68 -6.36 -3.59
CA ALA A 30 -8.15 -5.53 -2.51
C ALA A 30 -7.33 -4.24 -2.50
N PRO A 31 -7.94 -3.12 -2.15
CA PRO A 31 -7.20 -1.89 -2.04
C PRO A 31 -6.25 -1.96 -0.83
N TRP A 32 -4.95 -2.03 -1.12
CA TRP A 32 -3.87 -2.22 -0.15
C TRP A 32 -3.12 -0.93 0.14
N GLY A 33 -3.65 0.24 -0.26
CA GLY A 33 -3.10 1.54 0.11
C GLY A 33 -3.03 1.72 1.63
N ILE A 34 -3.85 0.96 2.36
CA ILE A 34 -3.80 0.77 3.81
C ILE A 34 -2.39 0.40 4.31
N VAL A 35 -1.67 -0.49 3.62
CA VAL A 35 -0.32 -0.92 4.03
C VAL A 35 0.66 0.24 3.93
N GLY A 36 0.59 0.99 2.84
CA GLY A 36 1.40 2.20 2.63
C GLY A 36 1.11 3.25 3.70
N GLY A 37 -0.17 3.48 4.00
CA GLY A 37 -0.63 4.35 5.08
C GLY A 37 -0.13 3.92 6.46
N LEU A 38 -0.19 2.62 6.79
CA LEU A 38 0.31 2.08 8.06
C LEU A 38 1.80 2.34 8.24
N VAL A 39 2.60 1.99 7.23
CA VAL A 39 4.06 2.11 7.29
C VAL A 39 4.47 3.58 7.39
N ALA A 40 3.94 4.43 6.51
CA ALA A 40 4.24 5.86 6.49
C ALA A 40 3.76 6.55 7.78
N GLY A 41 2.51 6.32 8.17
CA GLY A 41 1.91 6.90 9.37
C GLY A 41 2.58 6.50 10.68
N TRP A 42 3.13 5.28 10.76
CA TRP A 42 3.89 4.85 11.93
C TRP A 42 5.19 5.63 12.12
N THR A 43 5.81 6.04 11.02
CA THR A 43 7.07 6.82 11.04
C THR A 43 6.85 8.33 11.09
N ALA A 44 5.64 8.80 10.79
CA ALA A 44 5.32 10.21 10.77
C ALA A 44 5.53 10.90 12.13
N GLU A 45 5.93 12.16 12.07
CA GLU A 45 6.13 13.02 13.25
C GLU A 45 4.82 13.71 13.65
N THR A 46 4.06 14.19 12.67
CA THR A 46 2.75 14.81 12.88
C THR A 46 1.62 14.03 12.18
N VAL A 47 0.37 14.33 12.54
CA VAL A 47 -0.82 13.74 11.89
C VAL A 47 -0.92 14.19 10.44
N SER A 48 -0.57 15.45 10.14
CA SER A 48 -0.51 15.98 8.77
C SER A 48 0.53 15.26 7.92
N ASP A 49 1.71 14.98 8.48
CA ASP A 49 2.74 14.21 7.75
C ASP A 49 2.23 12.80 7.47
N GLY A 50 1.56 12.17 8.43
CA GLY A 50 0.92 10.87 8.24
C GLY A 50 -0.10 10.87 7.09
N LEU A 51 -0.88 11.94 6.94
CA LEU A 51 -1.82 12.12 5.83
C LEU A 51 -1.10 12.21 4.48
N TYR A 52 -0.11 13.09 4.36
CA TYR A 52 0.59 13.30 3.09
C TYR A 52 1.50 12.11 2.72
N ASP A 53 2.28 11.60 3.67
CA ASP A 53 3.18 10.46 3.45
C ASP A 53 2.38 9.18 3.20
N GLY A 54 1.25 9.00 3.88
CA GLY A 54 0.32 7.91 3.64
C GLY A 54 -0.28 7.96 2.23
N ALA A 55 -0.77 9.13 1.81
CA ALA A 55 -1.30 9.34 0.46
C ALA A 55 -0.25 9.06 -0.63
N LEU A 56 0.98 9.56 -0.44
CA LEU A 56 2.09 9.32 -1.35
C LEU A 56 2.50 7.83 -1.38
N ALA A 57 2.53 7.16 -0.23
CA ALA A 57 2.86 5.74 -0.16
C ALA A 57 1.82 4.89 -0.88
N GLY A 58 0.53 5.21 -0.69
CA GLY A 58 -0.58 4.59 -1.42
C GLY A 58 -0.49 4.83 -2.93
N LEU A 59 -0.27 6.09 -3.34
CA LEU A 59 -0.14 6.47 -4.74
C LEU A 59 1.01 5.74 -5.44
N PHE A 60 2.23 5.81 -4.88
CA PHE A 60 3.39 5.16 -5.48
C PHE A 60 3.28 3.63 -5.45
N GLY A 61 2.71 3.07 -4.38
CA GLY A 61 2.41 1.64 -4.30
C GLY A 61 1.47 1.20 -5.40
N ALA A 62 0.40 1.95 -5.66
CA ALA A 62 -0.58 1.64 -6.70
C ALA A 62 0.01 1.73 -8.10
N VAL A 63 0.80 2.76 -8.39
CA VAL A 63 1.49 2.89 -9.69
C VAL A 63 2.42 1.70 -9.93
N ALA A 64 3.19 1.30 -8.91
CA ALA A 64 4.04 0.12 -8.99
C ALA A 64 3.23 -1.17 -9.20
N THR A 65 2.11 -1.35 -8.50
CA THR A 65 1.20 -2.49 -8.72
C THR A 65 0.67 -2.54 -10.15
N VAL A 66 0.22 -1.40 -10.69
CA VAL A 66 -0.29 -1.31 -12.08
C VAL A 66 0.77 -1.79 -13.07
N ILE A 67 2.01 -1.31 -12.92
CA ILE A 67 3.12 -1.69 -13.79
C ILE A 67 3.40 -3.19 -13.66
N LEU A 68 3.52 -3.71 -12.44
CA LEU A 68 3.81 -5.12 -12.19
C LEU A 68 2.71 -6.04 -12.74
N MET A 69 1.44 -5.65 -12.57
CA MET A 69 0.31 -6.40 -13.08
C MET A 69 0.23 -6.37 -14.60
N GLY A 70 0.47 -5.23 -15.23
CA GLY A 70 0.55 -5.10 -16.68
C GLY A 70 1.65 -5.99 -17.28
N VAL A 71 2.84 -5.97 -16.67
CA VAL A 71 3.97 -6.83 -17.07
C VAL A 71 3.61 -8.31 -16.87
N PHE A 72 3.05 -8.67 -15.72
CA PHE A 72 2.66 -10.06 -15.44
C PHE A 72 1.63 -10.57 -16.46
N SER A 73 0.58 -9.80 -16.75
CA SER A 73 -0.43 -10.15 -17.75
C SER A 73 0.17 -10.27 -19.15
N ALA A 74 1.08 -9.38 -19.55
CA ALA A 74 1.78 -9.46 -20.83
C ALA A 74 2.63 -10.73 -20.91
N VAL A 75 3.44 -11.02 -19.90
CA VAL A 75 4.29 -12.23 -19.86
C VAL A 75 3.45 -13.49 -19.87
N SER A 76 2.40 -13.58 -19.05
CA SER A 76 1.50 -14.72 -19.01
C SER A 76 0.82 -14.96 -20.37
N THR A 77 0.38 -13.90 -21.04
CA THR A 77 -0.22 -13.97 -22.38
C THR A 77 0.80 -14.38 -23.45
N ALA A 78 2.02 -13.87 -23.39
CA ALA A 78 3.07 -14.23 -24.34
C ALA A 78 3.43 -15.73 -24.24
N LEU A 79 3.50 -16.25 -23.01
CA LEU A 79 3.80 -17.65 -22.74
C LEU A 79 2.66 -18.60 -23.16
N THR A 80 1.42 -18.15 -23.14
CA THR A 80 0.24 -18.98 -23.46
C THR A 80 -0.21 -18.88 -24.91
N ALA A 81 -0.24 -17.68 -25.48
CA ALA A 81 -0.73 -17.43 -26.83
C ALA A 81 0.38 -17.47 -27.90
N ALA A 82 1.65 -17.57 -27.51
CA ALA A 82 2.83 -17.52 -28.39
C ALA A 82 2.85 -16.32 -29.35
N ASN A 83 2.11 -15.25 -29.03
CA ASN A 83 1.94 -14.06 -29.86
C ASN A 83 2.23 -12.78 -29.05
N VAL A 84 3.37 -12.15 -29.36
CA VAL A 84 3.87 -10.96 -28.65
C VAL A 84 2.98 -9.74 -28.87
N GLY A 85 2.32 -9.62 -30.03
CA GLY A 85 1.44 -8.49 -30.33
C GLY A 85 0.18 -8.49 -29.45
N ILE A 86 -0.43 -9.67 -29.28
CA ILE A 86 -1.60 -9.85 -28.39
C ILE A 86 -1.20 -9.63 -26.93
N ALA A 87 -0.03 -10.14 -26.52
CA ALA A 87 0.50 -9.96 -25.18
C ALA A 87 0.70 -8.49 -24.78
N GLY A 88 1.28 -7.68 -25.68
CA GLY A 88 1.45 -6.25 -25.45
C GLY A 88 0.12 -5.51 -25.30
N PHE A 89 -0.87 -5.85 -26.14
CA PHE A 89 -2.21 -5.25 -26.06
C PHE A 89 -2.93 -5.60 -24.76
N VAL A 90 -2.93 -6.88 -24.36
CA VAL A 90 -3.55 -7.34 -23.11
C VAL A 90 -2.89 -6.71 -21.89
N GLY A 91 -1.55 -6.63 -21.88
CA GLY A 91 -0.81 -5.95 -20.81
C GLY A 91 -1.17 -4.47 -20.69
N ALA A 92 -1.17 -3.74 -21.81
CA ALA A 92 -1.50 -2.31 -21.84
C ALA A 92 -2.95 -2.07 -21.40
N TYR A 93 -3.90 -2.81 -21.96
CA TYR A 93 -5.32 -2.69 -21.61
C TYR A 93 -5.58 -2.95 -20.13
N THR A 94 -5.01 -4.03 -19.59
CA THR A 94 -5.12 -4.39 -18.17
C THR A 94 -4.54 -3.30 -17.27
N SER A 95 -3.37 -2.76 -17.62
CA SER A 95 -2.72 -1.66 -16.91
C SER A 95 -3.61 -0.42 -16.85
N THR A 96 -4.21 -0.02 -17.99
CA THR A 96 -5.04 1.18 -18.07
C THR A 96 -6.31 1.07 -17.24
N VAL A 97 -7.00 -0.06 -17.31
CA VAL A 97 -8.24 -0.30 -16.53
C VAL A 97 -7.95 -0.31 -15.04
N ILE A 98 -6.88 -1.01 -14.64
CA ILE A 98 -6.44 -1.07 -13.23
C ILE A 98 -5.99 0.32 -12.75
N ALA A 99 -5.27 1.09 -13.57
CA ALA A 99 -4.77 2.40 -13.17
C ALA A 99 -5.90 3.36 -12.77
N VAL A 100 -6.96 3.44 -13.59
CA VAL A 100 -8.07 4.39 -13.37
C VAL A 100 -8.86 4.06 -12.10
N MET A 101 -9.05 2.77 -11.79
CA MET A 101 -9.83 2.36 -10.62
C MET A 101 -9.00 2.25 -9.34
N ILE A 102 -7.79 1.71 -9.43
CA ILE A 102 -7.01 1.29 -8.26
C ILE A 102 -6.16 2.43 -7.71
N VAL A 103 -5.55 3.25 -8.57
CA VAL A 103 -4.63 4.32 -8.14
C VAL A 103 -5.30 5.34 -7.23
N PRO A 104 -6.50 5.88 -7.55
CA PRO A 104 -7.19 6.79 -6.65
C PRO A 104 -7.55 6.13 -5.32
N THR A 105 -8.02 4.87 -5.38
CA THR A 105 -8.46 4.13 -4.19
C THR A 105 -7.32 3.94 -3.20
N PHE A 106 -6.15 3.48 -3.66
CA PHE A 106 -4.98 3.28 -2.82
C PHE A 106 -4.46 4.59 -2.21
N ALA A 107 -4.47 5.67 -3.00
CA ALA A 107 -4.07 6.99 -2.49
C ALA A 107 -5.01 7.47 -1.37
N VAL A 108 -6.32 7.30 -1.54
CA VAL A 108 -7.33 7.65 -0.52
C VAL A 108 -7.18 6.81 0.73
N GLU A 109 -6.96 5.51 0.61
CA GLU A 109 -6.72 4.65 1.76
C GLU A 109 -5.46 5.01 2.52
N GLY A 110 -4.35 5.23 1.80
CA GLY A 110 -3.11 5.69 2.41
C GLY A 110 -3.30 7.00 3.16
N MET A 111 -4.06 7.93 2.56
CA MET A 111 -4.41 9.23 3.15
C MET A 111 -5.26 9.10 4.43
N ILE A 112 -6.17 8.12 4.49
CA ILE A 112 -7.03 7.89 5.67
C ILE A 112 -6.25 7.15 6.76
N ILE A 113 -5.49 6.12 6.39
CA ILE A 113 -4.85 5.21 7.34
C ILE A 113 -3.58 5.82 7.94
N GLY A 114 -2.84 6.63 7.19
CA GLY A 114 -1.67 7.36 7.68
C GLY A 114 -1.90 8.16 8.98
N PRO A 115 -2.84 9.11 9.02
CA PRO A 115 -3.11 9.90 10.21
C PRO A 115 -3.69 9.07 11.36
N LEU A 116 -4.55 8.07 11.05
CA LEU A 116 -5.09 7.14 12.05
C LEU A 116 -3.97 6.33 12.73
N THR A 117 -2.99 5.88 11.95
CA THR A 117 -1.83 5.14 12.45
C THR A 117 -0.98 6.00 13.35
N ARG A 118 -0.72 7.26 12.96
CA ARG A 118 0.00 8.22 13.81
C ARG A 118 -0.75 8.46 15.13
N TYR A 119 -2.07 8.67 15.06
CA TYR A 119 -2.90 8.87 16.23
C TYR A 119 -2.86 7.66 17.17
N ALA A 120 -3.01 6.44 16.64
CA ALA A 120 -2.90 5.20 17.40
C ALA A 120 -1.54 5.06 18.08
N LYS A 121 -0.44 5.32 17.36
CA LYS A 121 0.93 5.31 17.92
C LYS A 121 1.06 6.26 19.11
N THR A 122 0.61 7.51 18.97
CA THR A 122 0.68 8.49 20.07
C THR A 122 -0.13 8.07 21.29
N THR A 123 -1.28 7.42 21.08
CA THR A 123 -2.14 6.92 22.16
C THR A 123 -1.50 5.74 22.90
N LEU A 124 -0.91 4.80 22.15
CA LEU A 124 -0.22 3.62 22.72
C LEU A 124 1.01 4.00 23.55
N GLN A 125 1.78 4.99 23.09
CA GLN A 125 2.96 5.48 23.81
C GLN A 125 2.62 6.29 25.06
N ARG A 126 1.38 6.78 25.20
CA ARG A 126 0.91 7.53 26.37
C ARG A 126 0.27 6.68 27.44
N ARG A 127 0.01 5.38 27.22
CA ARG A 127 -0.49 4.50 28.28
C ARG A 127 0.64 4.27 29.31
N PRO A 128 0.49 4.73 30.57
CA PRO A 128 1.43 4.35 31.62
C PRO A 128 1.34 2.84 31.82
N SER A 129 2.47 2.20 32.13
CA SER A 129 2.51 0.82 32.61
C SER A 129 1.85 0.73 33.99
N ASN A 130 0.53 0.84 34.07
CA ASN A 130 -0.23 0.60 35.28
C ASN A 130 -0.20 -0.91 35.59
N GLY A 131 0.85 -1.33 36.30
CA GLY A 131 1.02 -2.72 36.70
C GLY A 131 2.19 -3.02 37.65
N SER A 132 2.94 -2.03 38.13
CA SER A 132 3.94 -2.25 39.20
C SER A 132 3.81 -1.21 40.30
N GLY A 133 2.57 -1.04 40.79
CA GLY A 133 2.37 -0.51 42.12
C GLY A 133 2.75 -1.60 43.12
N LYS A 134 3.99 -1.56 43.61
CA LYS A 134 4.34 -2.22 44.87
C LYS A 134 3.41 -1.64 45.92
N VAL A 135 2.49 -2.46 46.43
CA VAL A 135 1.82 -2.18 47.69
C VAL A 135 2.88 -2.42 48.76
N GLU A 136 3.53 -1.35 49.22
CA GLU A 136 4.20 -1.35 50.51
C GLU A 136 3.09 -1.31 51.56
N GLU A 137 2.73 -2.48 52.08
CA GLU A 137 2.02 -2.58 53.35
C GLU A 137 3.01 -2.22 54.46
N THR A 138 2.79 -1.05 55.08
CA THR A 138 3.26 -0.72 56.42
C THR A 138 2.28 -1.21 57.47
#